data_AF-A0A952UK38-F1
#
_entry.id   AF-A0A952UK38-F1
#
_cell.length_a   1.000
_cell.length_b   1.000
_cell.length_c   1.000
_cell.angle_alpha   90.00
_cell.angle_beta   90.00
_cell.angle_gamma   90.00
#
_symmetry.space_group_name_H-M   'P 1'
#
loop_
_entity.id
_entity.type
_entity.pdbx_description
1 polymer ?
#
loop_
_entity_poly.entity_id
_entity_poly.type
_entity_poly.pdbx_seq_one_letter_code
_entity_poly.pdbx_strand_id
1 'polypeptide(L)'
;MPDTAVLNVDLADVWKGAGPQNCIRTIAWGDEITVVSRPPPTSKSQSPSSAKKPDGSILPESITGYIEPTKSSGIKVSDVVRPWQTTKS
;
A
#
# COMPACT_ATOMS: atom_id res chain seq x y z
N MET A 1 6.27 -9.14 12.01
CA MET A 1 7.09 -7.94 11.77
C MET A 1 6.55 -7.26 10.53
N PRO A 2 6.56 -5.93 10.42
CA PRO A 2 6.17 -5.28 9.17
C PRO A 2 7.19 -5.62 8.09
N ASP A 3 6.72 -6.10 6.94
CA ASP A 3 7.57 -6.51 5.83
C ASP A 3 7.56 -5.43 4.74
N THR A 4 8.74 -5.00 4.29
CA THR A 4 8.86 -4.12 3.12
C THR A 4 8.56 -4.91 1.86
N ALA A 5 7.64 -4.40 1.06
CA ALA A 5 7.18 -5.00 -0.18
C ALA A 5 7.00 -3.92 -1.25
N VAL A 6 6.81 -4.36 -2.48
CA VAL A 6 6.36 -3.48 -3.57
C VAL A 6 5.02 -3.92 -4.11
N LEU A 7 4.25 -2.94 -4.59
CA LEU A 7 2.99 -3.21 -5.28
C LEU A 7 3.26 -4.00 -6.57
N ASN A 8 2.52 -5.09 -6.75
CA ASN A 8 2.64 -6.02 -7.86
C ASN A 8 1.36 -6.08 -8.73
N VAL A 9 0.59 -4.99 -8.71
CA VAL A 9 -0.57 -4.75 -9.57
C VAL A 9 -0.45 -3.35 -10.16
N ASP A 10 -1.14 -3.09 -11.27
CA ASP A 10 -1.05 -1.82 -12.00
C ASP A 10 -1.44 -0.62 -11.11
N LEU A 11 -2.63 -0.69 -10.51
CA LEU A 11 -3.15 0.30 -9.58
C LEU A 11 -3.80 -0.39 -8.37
N ALA A 12 -3.66 0.21 -7.20
CA ALA A 12 -4.40 -0.19 -6.01
C ALA A 12 -4.89 1.03 -5.23
N ASP A 13 -6.17 1.02 -4.89
CA ASP A 13 -6.74 1.98 -3.96
C ASP A 13 -6.44 1.58 -2.52
N VAL A 14 -6.00 2.55 -1.74
CA VAL A 14 -5.76 2.49 -0.31
C VAL A 14 -6.94 3.17 0.37
N TRP A 15 -7.59 2.43 1.26
CA TRP A 15 -8.80 2.86 1.98
C TRP A 15 -8.48 3.17 3.44
N LYS A 16 -9.22 4.10 4.06
CA LYS A 16 -9.04 4.46 5.47
C LYS A 16 -9.45 3.33 6.45
N GLY A 17 -10.32 2.43 5.99
CA GLY A 17 -10.83 1.29 6.74
C GLY A 17 -11.05 0.09 5.82
N ALA A 18 -11.54 -1.02 6.38
CA ALA A 18 -11.97 -2.16 5.56
C ALA A 18 -13.25 -1.81 4.77
N GLY A 19 -13.30 -2.21 3.51
CA GLY A 19 -14.35 -1.88 2.53
C GLY A 19 -14.05 -0.64 1.66
N PRO A 20 -14.79 -0.47 0.54
CA PRO A 20 -14.52 0.54 -0.49
C PRO A 20 -15.00 1.96 -0.12
N GLN A 21 -14.91 2.34 1.16
CA GLN A 21 -15.38 3.64 1.64
C GLN A 21 -14.19 4.50 2.08
N ASN A 22 -14.13 5.73 1.57
CA ASN A 22 -13.05 6.69 1.84
C ASN A 22 -11.68 6.25 1.30
N CYS A 23 -11.54 6.27 -0.02
CA CYS A 23 -10.23 6.14 -0.67
C CYS A 23 -9.36 7.31 -0.20
N ILE A 24 -8.21 6.99 0.38
CA ILE A 24 -7.23 7.98 0.86
C ILE A 24 -6.09 8.16 -0.13
N ARG A 25 -5.83 7.18 -1.01
CA ARG A 25 -4.82 7.26 -2.07
C ARG A 25 -4.95 6.13 -3.08
N THR A 26 -4.54 6.36 -4.32
CA THR A 26 -4.23 5.30 -5.29
C THR A 26 -2.71 5.20 -5.44
N ILE A 27 -2.16 3.99 -5.36
CA ILE A 27 -0.74 3.67 -5.54
C ILE A 27 -0.53 2.85 -6.83
N ALA A 28 0.67 2.94 -7.40
CA ALA A 28 0.99 2.34 -8.70
C ALA A 28 1.99 1.20 -8.57
N TRP A 29 2.08 0.39 -9.63
CA TRP A 29 3.05 -0.69 -9.71
C TRP A 29 4.48 -0.23 -9.39
N GLY A 30 5.18 -1.01 -8.56
CA GLY A 30 6.55 -0.72 -8.14
C GLY A 30 6.68 0.22 -6.94
N ASP A 31 5.59 0.83 -6.45
CA ASP A 31 5.62 1.64 -5.23
C ASP A 31 6.00 0.77 -4.02
N GLU A 32 6.94 1.27 -3.22
CA GLU A 32 7.35 0.65 -1.95
C GLU A 32 6.25 0.86 -0.89
N ILE A 33 5.87 -0.23 -0.24
CA ILE A 33 4.90 -0.25 0.84
C ILE A 33 5.38 -1.13 1.99
N THR A 34 4.97 -0.79 3.19
CA THR A 34 5.17 -1.58 4.39
C THR A 34 3.90 -2.36 4.68
N VAL A 35 3.95 -3.69 4.65
CA VAL A 35 2.79 -4.54 4.97
C VAL A 35 2.74 -4.76 6.48
N VAL A 36 1.68 -4.25 7.12
CA VAL A 36 1.52 -4.29 8.58
C VAL A 36 0.78 -5.57 9.02
N SER A 37 -0.19 -6.05 8.23
CA SER A 37 -0.95 -7.28 8.52
C SER A 37 -1.68 -7.82 7.29
N ARG A 38 -1.84 -9.16 7.17
CA ARG A 38 -2.61 -9.84 6.11
C ARG A 38 -3.77 -10.71 6.68
N PRO A 39 -4.81 -10.14 7.30
CA PRO A 39 -5.98 -10.91 7.71
C PRO A 39 -6.94 -11.11 6.53
N PRO A 40 -7.29 -12.33 6.10
CA PRO A 40 -8.25 -12.50 5.01
C PRO A 40 -9.61 -11.87 5.39
N PRO A 41 -10.28 -11.11 4.50
CA PRO A 41 -10.01 -10.90 3.07
C PRO A 41 -9.15 -9.64 2.73
N THR A 42 -8.52 -8.99 3.70
CA THR A 42 -7.92 -7.66 3.54
C THR A 42 -6.40 -7.65 3.82
N SER A 43 -5.70 -6.60 3.40
CA SER A 43 -4.32 -6.35 3.84
C SER A 43 -4.14 -4.92 4.28
N LYS A 44 -3.52 -4.74 5.45
CA LYS A 44 -3.18 -3.43 5.99
C LYS A 44 -1.78 -3.05 5.49
N SER A 45 -1.69 -1.96 4.74
CA SER A 45 -0.45 -1.41 4.21
C SER A 45 -0.17 -0.02 4.76
N GLN A 46 1.10 0.36 4.76
CA GLN A 46 1.58 1.70 5.06
C GLN A 46 2.41 2.15 3.86
N SER A 47 2.11 3.31 3.30
CA SER A 47 2.77 3.83 2.11
C SER A 47 3.43 5.17 2.41
N PRO A 48 4.63 5.45 1.86
CA PRO A 48 5.28 6.73 2.01
C PRO A 48 4.47 7.80 1.27
N SER A 49 4.23 8.91 1.95
CA SER A 49 3.57 10.12 1.46
C SER A 49 4.43 11.32 1.83
N SER A 50 4.12 12.46 1.24
CA SER A 50 4.92 13.66 1.40
C SER A 50 3.96 14.82 1.59
N ALA A 51 3.88 15.33 2.81
CA ALA A 51 3.07 16.51 3.10
C ALA A 51 3.92 17.76 2.92
N LYS A 52 3.45 18.68 2.07
CA LYS A 52 4.07 19.99 1.88
C LYS A 52 3.58 20.92 2.96
N LYS A 53 4.49 21.40 3.81
CA LYS A 53 4.19 22.39 4.83
C LYS A 53 3.99 23.78 4.22
N PRO A 54 3.32 24.71 4.94
CA PRO A 54 3.20 26.11 4.53
C PRO A 54 4.56 26.82 4.35
N ASP A 55 5.61 26.34 5.03
CA ASP A 55 6.98 26.83 4.92
C ASP A 55 7.73 26.31 3.67
N GLY A 56 7.09 25.49 2.85
CA GLY A 56 7.66 24.91 1.63
C GLY A 56 8.46 23.63 1.85
N SER A 57 8.72 23.21 3.10
CA SER A 57 9.37 21.93 3.40
C SER A 57 8.44 20.75 3.12
N ILE A 58 9.04 19.62 2.71
CA ILE A 58 8.32 18.37 2.45
C ILE A 58 8.74 17.37 3.51
N LEU A 59 7.80 16.90 4.33
CA LEU A 59 8.06 15.84 5.30
C LEU A 59 7.59 14.49 4.75
N PRO A 60 8.39 13.43 4.91
CA PRO A 60 7.93 12.07 4.67
C PRO A 60 6.91 11.72 5.75
N GLU A 61 5.65 11.58 5.35
CA GLU A 61 4.56 11.08 6.19
C GLU A 61 4.21 9.67 5.73
N SER A 62 3.89 8.77 6.65
CA SER A 62 3.43 7.44 6.28
C SER A 62 1.91 7.35 6.40
N ILE A 63 1.22 7.05 5.30
CA ILE A 63 -0.24 6.84 5.32
C ILE A 63 -0.50 5.36 5.54
N THR A 64 -1.24 5.02 6.59
CA THR A 64 -1.68 3.64 6.84
C THR A 64 -3.11 3.46 6.35
N GLY A 65 -3.35 2.41 5.58
CA GLY A 65 -4.67 2.07 5.09
C GLY A 65 -4.80 0.59 4.71
N TYR A 66 -5.87 0.28 3.98
CA TYR A 66 -6.22 -1.07 3.57
C TYR A 66 -6.23 -1.17 2.06
N ILE A 67 -5.64 -2.25 1.52
CA ILE A 67 -5.80 -2.63 0.12
C ILE A 67 -6.67 -3.88 0.09
N GLU A 68 -7.74 -3.82 -0.70
CA GLU A 68 -8.70 -4.92 -0.85
C GLU A 68 -8.85 -5.26 -2.33
N PRO A 69 -8.42 -6.46 -2.77
CA PRO A 69 -8.73 -6.94 -4.10
C PRO A 69 -10.25 -7.07 -4.26
N THR A 70 -10.78 -6.50 -5.34
CA THR A 70 -12.20 -6.68 -5.66
C THR A 70 -12.43 -8.11 -6.15
N LYS A 71 -13.58 -8.71 -5.80
CA LYS A 71 -13.94 -10.07 -6.26
C LYS A 71 -13.92 -10.21 -7.78
N SER A 72 -14.18 -9.13 -8.51
CA SER A 72 -14.15 -9.06 -9.98
C SER A 72 -12.75 -9.05 -10.58
N SER A 73 -11.72 -8.68 -9.81
CA SER A 73 -10.33 -8.66 -10.30
C SER A 73 -9.73 -10.05 -10.49
N GLY A 74 -10.24 -11.06 -9.77
CA GLY A 74 -9.64 -12.40 -9.76
C GLY A 74 -8.26 -12.48 -9.07
N ILE A 75 -7.77 -11.37 -8.51
CA ILE A 75 -6.45 -11.24 -7.89
C ILE A 75 -6.54 -11.65 -6.42
N LYS A 76 -5.63 -12.51 -5.96
CA LYS A 76 -5.56 -12.86 -4.54
C LYS A 76 -4.76 -11.80 -3.79
N VAL A 77 -5.02 -11.66 -2.49
CA VAL A 77 -4.25 -10.77 -1.60
C VAL A 77 -2.75 -11.07 -1.65
N SER A 78 -2.35 -12.32 -1.88
CA SER A 78 -0.94 -12.72 -2.06
C SER A 78 -0.28 -12.11 -3.30
N ASP A 79 -1.06 -11.78 -4.32
CA ASP A 79 -0.57 -11.37 -5.65
C ASP A 79 -0.39 -9.85 -5.73
N VAL A 80 -1.02 -9.11 -4.80
CA VAL A 80 -0.98 -7.64 -4.71
C VAL A 80 0.40 -7.13 -4.38
N VAL A 81 1.20 -7.89 -3.63
CA VAL A 81 2.48 -7.42 -3.08
C VAL A 81 3.54 -8.49 -3.25
N ARG A 82 4.75 -8.06 -3.60
CA ARG A 82 5.93 -8.94 -3.67
C ARG A 82 7.02 -8.43 -2.71
N PRO A 83 7.80 -9.32 -2.08
CA PRO A 83 8.90 -8.89 -1.21
C PRO A 83 9.88 -7.99 -1.97
N TRP A 84 10.33 -6.92 -1.32
CA TRP A 84 11.43 -6.12 -1.84
C TRP A 84 12.73 -6.90 -1.65
N GLN A 85 13.23 -7.52 -2.72
CA GLN A 85 14.54 -8.18 -2.70
C GLN A 85 15.61 -7.15 -3.00
N THR A 86 16.27 -6.63 -1.96
CA THR A 86 17.55 -5.96 -2.14
C THR A 86 18.59 -7.02 -2.48
N THR A 87 18.86 -7.22 -3.77
CA THR A 87 20.05 -7.97 -4.19
C THR A 87 21.26 -7.21 -3.65
N LYS A 88 21.87 -7.70 -2.57
CA LYS A 88 23.20 -7.24 -2.16
C LYS A 88 24.15 -7.65 -3.29
N SER A 89 24.54 -6.68 -4.11
CA SER A 89 25.70 -6.81 -5.00
C SER A 89 26.99 -6.67 -4.24
#